data_AF-A0A2T4TY92-F1
#
_entry.id   AF-A0A2T4TY92-F1
#
_cell.length_a   1.000
_cell.length_b   1.000
_cell.length_c   1.000
_cell.angle_alpha   90.00
_cell.angle_beta   90.00
_cell.angle_gamma   90.00
#
_symmetry.space_group_name_H-M   'P 1'
#
loop_
_entity.id
_entity.type
_entity.pdbx_description
1 polymer ?
#
loop_
_entity_poly.entity_id
_entity_poly.type
_entity_poly.pdbx_seq_one_letter_code
_entity_poly.pdbx_strand_id
1 'polypeptide(L)'
;MQSNARQKRFDAFWKKVERKVHRHQAIRNNRFCAWFNRGEANTAQVIHFLEQFGVFSKHFVPIQAKRVARATNIESERLARHILVNESGVRLGPDKTPENQTFRTEWAHIEWLRQTCAPLPLDPERLGNWRTATPPTRRFLIELEKAYGSLDWLVAGGASYGIETWAAWGIGKGEEAESKNFWKQLIIGLKGYNETQRLLHGLEPIPLGFFEHHFELETGHGENVYGELLKSFSRPRFDEDKFIEGGRRALDALYIFWEGLNSARKALA
;
A
#
# COMPACT_ATOMS: atom_id res chain seq x y z
N MET A 1 15.87 23.88 28.96
CA MET A 1 15.74 22.52 29.57
C MET A 1 14.57 21.71 29.03
N GLN A 2 13.37 22.28 28.82
CA GLN A 2 12.20 21.53 28.33
C GLN A 2 12.35 20.91 26.92
N SER A 3 13.09 21.52 26.00
CA SER A 3 13.31 20.96 24.65
C SER A 3 14.12 19.65 24.68
N ASN A 4 15.10 19.53 25.58
CA ASN A 4 15.96 18.35 25.71
C ASN A 4 15.16 17.14 26.27
N ALA A 5 14.26 17.36 27.23
CA ALA A 5 13.40 16.30 27.75
C ALA A 5 12.40 15.78 26.71
N ARG A 6 11.81 16.67 25.91
CA ARG A 6 10.89 16.30 24.83
C ARG A 6 11.60 15.52 23.72
N GLN A 7 12.79 15.96 23.34
CA GLN A 7 13.62 15.25 22.36
C GLN A 7 13.95 13.83 22.85
N LYS A 8 14.43 13.69 24.08
CA LYS A 8 14.72 12.37 24.68
C LYS A 8 13.51 11.44 24.71
N ARG A 9 12.32 11.98 24.99
CA ARG A 9 11.07 11.19 24.97
C ARG A 9 10.72 10.76 23.56
N PHE A 10 10.84 11.64 22.58
CA PHE A 10 10.62 11.29 21.18
C PHE A 10 11.63 10.25 20.70
N ASP A 11 12.91 10.38 21.03
CA ASP A 11 13.94 9.40 20.67
C ASP A 11 13.64 8.01 21.25
N ALA A 12 13.15 7.96 22.49
CA ALA A 12 12.73 6.71 23.12
C ALA A 12 11.51 6.11 22.42
N PHE A 13 10.52 6.93 22.04
CA PHE A 13 9.36 6.51 21.26
C PHE A 13 9.76 6.02 19.85
N TRP A 14 10.64 6.73 19.17
CA TRP A 14 11.16 6.37 17.85
C TRP A 14 11.81 4.99 17.85
N LYS A 15 12.65 4.69 18.85
CA LYS A 15 13.22 3.34 19.03
C LYS A 15 12.15 2.25 19.19
N LYS A 16 11.00 2.55 19.82
CA LYS A 16 9.88 1.61 19.89
C LYS A 16 9.24 1.41 18.51
N VAL A 17 9.05 2.49 17.74
CA VAL A 17 8.51 2.45 16.36
C VAL A 17 9.43 1.64 15.44
N GLU A 18 10.73 1.89 15.45
CA GLU A 18 11.71 1.13 14.67
C GLU A 18 11.63 -0.38 14.99
N ARG A 19 11.54 -0.71 16.27
CA ARG A 19 11.50 -2.10 16.72
C ARG A 19 10.17 -2.79 16.40
N LYS A 20 9.04 -2.13 16.62
CA LYS A 20 7.70 -2.74 16.57
C LYS A 20 6.99 -2.58 15.22
N VAL A 21 7.35 -1.57 14.43
CA VAL A 21 6.74 -1.26 13.12
C VAL A 21 7.73 -1.53 12.00
N HIS A 22 8.91 -0.90 11.99
CA HIS A 22 9.83 -0.98 10.83
C HIS A 22 10.48 -2.36 10.62
N ARG A 23 10.48 -3.21 11.65
CA ARG A 23 10.99 -4.59 11.58
C ARG A 23 9.91 -5.60 11.17
N HIS A 24 8.69 -5.14 10.89
CA HIS A 24 7.61 -6.03 10.52
C HIS A 24 7.92 -6.83 9.23
N GLN A 25 7.44 -8.07 9.17
CA GLN A 25 7.75 -8.97 8.06
C GLN A 25 7.14 -8.51 6.73
N ALA A 26 5.96 -7.89 6.75
CA ALA A 26 5.37 -7.25 5.58
C ALA A 26 6.30 -6.21 4.91
N ILE A 27 7.18 -5.57 5.70
CA ILE A 27 8.16 -4.59 5.23
C ILE A 27 9.45 -5.27 4.79
N ARG A 28 10.04 -6.10 5.66
CA ARG A 28 11.42 -6.57 5.47
C ARG A 28 11.57 -7.92 4.77
N ASN A 29 10.52 -8.75 4.78
CA ASN A 29 10.61 -10.14 4.33
C ASN A 29 9.32 -10.59 3.66
N ASN A 30 8.85 -9.82 2.68
CA ASN A 30 7.71 -10.20 1.86
C ASN A 30 8.11 -11.33 0.89
N ARG A 31 7.78 -12.57 1.25
CA ARG A 31 8.17 -13.77 0.49
C ARG A 31 7.54 -13.84 -0.89
N PHE A 32 6.33 -13.29 -1.06
CA PHE A 32 5.68 -13.23 -2.36
C PHE A 32 6.46 -12.30 -3.28
N CYS A 33 6.69 -11.05 -2.88
CA CYS A 33 7.39 -10.07 -3.71
C CYS A 33 8.84 -10.47 -3.99
N ALA A 34 9.56 -11.03 -3.00
CA ALA A 34 10.92 -11.53 -3.20
C ALA A 34 11.01 -12.68 -4.22
N TRP A 35 10.00 -13.56 -4.27
CA TRP A 35 9.90 -14.58 -5.32
C TRP A 35 9.48 -13.97 -6.66
N PHE A 36 8.48 -13.09 -6.66
CA PHE A 36 7.92 -12.49 -7.87
C PHE A 36 8.97 -11.67 -8.63
N ASN A 37 9.88 -11.02 -7.89
CA ASN A 37 11.05 -10.30 -8.42
C ASN A 37 11.99 -11.13 -9.31
N ARG A 38 11.85 -12.46 -9.34
CA ARG A 38 12.63 -13.32 -10.24
C ARG A 38 12.16 -13.25 -11.69
N GLY A 39 10.94 -12.76 -11.93
CA GLY A 39 10.40 -12.64 -13.29
C GLY A 39 9.89 -13.95 -13.90
N GLU A 40 9.77 -15.01 -13.09
CA GLU A 40 9.49 -16.38 -13.53
C GLU A 40 8.02 -16.80 -13.30
N ALA A 41 7.13 -15.85 -12.99
CA ALA A 41 5.73 -16.16 -12.72
C ALA A 41 5.02 -16.65 -14.00
N ASN A 42 4.21 -17.70 -13.89
CA ASN A 42 3.37 -18.16 -14.99
C ASN A 42 2.08 -17.31 -15.11
N THR A 43 1.35 -17.45 -16.22
CA THR A 43 0.11 -16.68 -16.48
C THR A 43 -0.93 -16.86 -15.38
N ALA A 44 -1.12 -18.07 -14.85
CA ALA A 44 -2.12 -18.32 -13.80
C ALA A 44 -1.77 -17.60 -12.49
N GLN A 45 -0.48 -17.57 -12.13
CA GLN A 45 0.03 -16.84 -10.96
C GLN A 45 -0.14 -15.33 -11.12
N VAL A 46 0.14 -14.77 -12.30
CA VAL A 46 -0.03 -13.34 -12.59
C VAL A 46 -1.51 -12.94 -12.56
N ILE A 47 -2.38 -13.72 -13.20
CA ILE A 47 -3.84 -13.50 -13.15
C ILE A 47 -4.34 -13.54 -11.71
N HIS A 48 -3.95 -14.55 -10.93
CA HIS A 48 -4.37 -14.65 -9.53
C HIS A 48 -3.91 -13.43 -8.72
N PHE A 49 -2.64 -13.01 -8.89
CA PHE A 49 -2.11 -11.82 -8.23
C PHE A 49 -2.93 -10.58 -8.57
N LEU A 50 -3.13 -10.29 -9.86
CA LEU A 50 -3.84 -9.10 -10.31
C LEU A 50 -5.32 -9.11 -9.89
N GLU A 51 -5.96 -10.28 -9.89
CA GLU A 51 -7.34 -10.41 -9.41
C GLU A 51 -7.46 -10.02 -7.92
N GLN A 52 -6.60 -10.57 -7.07
CA GLN A 52 -6.61 -10.27 -5.63
C GLN A 52 -6.15 -8.85 -5.32
N PHE A 53 -5.17 -8.33 -6.08
CA PHE A 53 -4.72 -6.94 -5.96
C PHE A 53 -5.82 -5.96 -6.41
N GLY A 54 -6.60 -6.31 -7.44
CA GLY A 54 -7.78 -5.56 -7.85
C GLY A 54 -8.86 -5.50 -6.76
N VAL A 55 -9.10 -6.61 -6.05
CA VAL A 55 -9.99 -6.63 -4.87
C VAL A 55 -9.47 -5.67 -3.81
N PHE A 56 -8.17 -5.70 -3.50
CA PHE A 56 -7.58 -4.73 -2.57
C PHE A 56 -7.82 -3.29 -3.03
N SER A 57 -7.40 -2.93 -4.24
CA SER A 57 -7.52 -1.56 -4.77
C SER A 57 -8.96 -1.04 -4.71
N LYS A 58 -9.93 -1.81 -5.20
CA LYS A 58 -11.35 -1.38 -5.21
C LYS A 58 -11.94 -1.26 -3.80
N HIS A 59 -11.59 -2.16 -2.89
CA HIS A 59 -12.13 -2.15 -1.52
C HIS A 59 -11.35 -1.25 -0.55
N PHE A 60 -10.20 -0.73 -0.95
CA PHE A 60 -9.52 0.32 -0.21
C PHE A 60 -10.33 1.63 -0.20
N VAL A 61 -11.02 1.96 -1.29
CA VAL A 61 -11.88 3.17 -1.41
C VAL A 61 -12.90 3.30 -0.26
N PRO A 62 -13.77 2.31 0.03
CA PRO A 62 -14.70 2.44 1.16
C PRO A 62 -14.01 2.45 2.53
N ILE A 63 -12.83 1.81 2.68
CA ILE A 63 -12.03 1.88 3.91
C ILE A 63 -11.47 3.30 4.09
N GLN A 64 -10.99 3.91 3.00
CA GLN A 64 -10.52 5.29 2.96
C GLN A 64 -11.65 6.28 3.28
N ALA A 65 -12.85 6.06 2.76
CA ALA A 65 -14.02 6.87 3.08
C ALA A 65 -14.37 6.82 4.58
N LYS A 66 -14.27 5.64 5.21
CA LYS A 66 -14.41 5.51 6.67
C LYS A 66 -13.34 6.31 7.40
N ARG A 67 -12.09 6.33 6.91
CA ARG A 67 -11.03 7.14 7.49
C ARG A 67 -11.32 8.65 7.41
N VAL A 68 -11.83 9.13 6.26
CA VAL A 68 -12.27 10.53 6.13
C VAL A 68 -13.36 10.85 7.15
N ALA A 69 -14.42 10.05 7.18
CA ALA A 69 -15.56 10.28 8.07
C ALA A 69 -15.22 10.18 9.57
N ARG A 70 -14.14 9.48 9.92
CA ARG A 70 -13.72 9.23 11.30
C ARG A 70 -12.50 10.05 11.72
N ALA A 71 -11.98 10.91 10.86
CA ALA A 71 -10.87 11.78 11.18
C ALA A 71 -11.25 12.74 12.32
N THR A 72 -10.38 12.87 13.32
CA THR A 72 -10.64 13.69 14.52
C THR A 72 -10.04 15.10 14.44
N ASN A 73 -9.45 15.45 13.29
CA ASN A 73 -8.87 16.76 13.05
C ASN A 73 -8.84 17.08 11.54
N ILE A 74 -8.92 18.38 11.23
CA ILE A 74 -9.06 18.92 9.86
C ILE A 74 -7.89 18.51 8.95
N GLU A 75 -6.66 18.54 9.47
CA GLU A 75 -5.46 18.19 8.67
C GLU A 75 -5.52 16.72 8.22
N SER A 76 -5.77 15.80 9.16
CA SER A 76 -5.88 14.37 8.85
C SER A 76 -7.08 14.07 7.95
N GLU A 77 -8.19 14.79 8.12
CA GLU A 77 -9.37 14.64 7.26
C GLU A 77 -9.05 15.07 5.83
N ARG A 78 -8.36 16.20 5.66
CA ARG A 78 -7.95 16.73 4.36
C ARG A 78 -7.03 15.75 3.63
N LEU A 79 -5.98 15.26 4.29
CA LEU A 79 -5.07 14.27 3.72
C LEU A 79 -5.80 12.98 3.35
N ALA A 80 -6.68 12.48 4.23
CA ALA A 80 -7.48 11.31 3.93
C ALA A 80 -8.42 11.53 2.73
N ARG A 81 -8.96 12.75 2.57
CA ARG A 81 -9.81 13.10 1.44
C ARG A 81 -9.03 13.15 0.13
N HIS A 82 -7.80 13.68 0.17
CA HIS A 82 -6.92 13.71 -0.99
C HIS A 82 -6.68 12.30 -1.54
N ILE A 83 -6.36 11.36 -0.67
CA ILE A 83 -6.21 9.94 -1.03
C ILE A 83 -7.53 9.40 -1.60
N LEU A 84 -8.67 9.64 -0.93
CA LEU A 84 -9.97 9.11 -1.38
C LEU A 84 -10.31 9.53 -2.82
N VAL A 85 -10.18 10.82 -3.13
CA VAL A 85 -10.54 11.32 -4.45
C VAL A 85 -9.52 10.90 -5.51
N ASN A 86 -8.25 10.72 -5.13
CA ASN A 86 -7.24 10.19 -6.03
C ASN A 86 -7.52 8.74 -6.44
N GLU A 87 -7.75 7.87 -5.45
CA GLU A 87 -8.17 6.48 -5.69
C GLU A 87 -9.43 6.39 -6.56
N SER A 88 -10.32 7.39 -6.46
CA SER A 88 -11.60 7.45 -7.16
C SER A 88 -11.52 8.07 -8.56
N GLY A 89 -10.40 8.65 -8.98
CA GLY A 89 -10.22 9.17 -10.35
C GLY A 89 -9.92 10.66 -10.49
N VAL A 90 -9.45 11.32 -9.43
CA VAL A 90 -8.84 12.66 -9.52
C VAL A 90 -7.32 12.51 -9.60
N ARG A 91 -6.68 13.03 -10.64
CA ARG A 91 -5.21 12.98 -10.72
C ARG A 91 -4.56 13.87 -9.67
N LEU A 92 -3.31 13.57 -9.33
CA LEU A 92 -2.49 14.47 -8.54
C LEU A 92 -1.81 15.49 -9.47
N GLY A 93 -1.82 16.76 -9.05
CA GLY A 93 -1.12 17.85 -9.72
C GLY A 93 0.38 17.85 -9.42
N PRO A 94 1.12 18.86 -9.91
CA PRO A 94 2.57 19.00 -9.68
C PRO A 94 2.96 19.12 -8.19
N ASP A 95 2.04 19.61 -7.35
CA ASP A 95 2.19 19.71 -5.90
C ASP A 95 1.85 18.40 -5.15
N LYS A 96 1.59 17.32 -5.90
CA LYS A 96 1.15 16.01 -5.40
C LYS A 96 -0.19 16.05 -4.66
N THR A 97 -1.04 17.04 -4.94
CA THR A 97 -2.41 17.10 -4.39
C THR A 97 -3.46 16.96 -5.49
N PRO A 98 -4.68 16.49 -5.18
CA PRO A 98 -5.78 16.47 -6.14
C PRO A 98 -6.50 17.82 -6.25
N GLU A 99 -6.02 18.87 -5.57
CA GLU A 99 -6.66 20.17 -5.57
C GLU A 99 -6.60 20.79 -6.97
N ASN A 100 -7.71 21.39 -7.40
CA ASN A 100 -7.88 21.98 -8.74
C ASN A 100 -7.66 21.00 -9.91
N GLN A 101 -7.71 19.68 -9.67
CA GLN A 101 -7.56 18.67 -10.71
C GLN A 101 -8.92 18.15 -11.19
N THR A 102 -8.97 17.67 -12.44
CA THR A 102 -10.19 17.13 -13.04
C THR A 102 -10.46 15.70 -12.58
N PHE A 103 -11.74 15.38 -12.36
CA PHE A 103 -12.21 14.01 -12.19
C PHE A 103 -12.41 13.31 -13.55
N ARG A 104 -11.97 12.06 -13.65
CA ARG A 104 -12.35 11.13 -14.72
C ARG A 104 -12.52 9.73 -14.16
N THR A 105 -13.60 9.05 -14.53
CA THR A 105 -13.84 7.66 -14.10
C THR A 105 -12.69 6.75 -14.52
N GLU A 106 -12.15 6.97 -15.72
CA GLU A 106 -11.06 6.19 -16.31
C GLU A 106 -9.72 6.35 -15.56
N TRP A 107 -9.61 7.33 -14.67
CA TRP A 107 -8.42 7.56 -13.85
C TRP A 107 -8.52 6.92 -12.48
N ALA A 108 -9.65 6.32 -12.11
CA ALA A 108 -9.74 5.55 -10.88
C ALA A 108 -8.72 4.40 -10.93
N HIS A 109 -8.09 4.11 -9.79
CA HIS A 109 -7.04 3.08 -9.72
C HIS A 109 -7.50 1.72 -10.23
N ILE A 110 -8.77 1.37 -10.00
CA ILE A 110 -9.35 0.12 -10.50
C ILE A 110 -9.45 0.08 -12.03
N GLU A 111 -9.74 1.20 -12.70
CA GLU A 111 -9.77 1.23 -14.18
C GLU A 111 -8.37 1.06 -14.76
N TRP A 112 -7.36 1.62 -14.09
CA TRP A 112 -5.99 1.47 -14.52
C TRP A 112 -5.50 0.01 -14.37
N LEU A 113 -5.89 -0.68 -13.30
CA LEU A 113 -5.67 -2.12 -13.16
C LEU A 113 -6.41 -2.94 -14.21
N ARG A 114 -7.62 -2.54 -14.64
CA ARG A 114 -8.32 -3.19 -15.76
C ARG A 114 -7.55 -3.04 -17.06
N GLN A 115 -6.97 -1.87 -17.33
CA GLN A 115 -6.10 -1.67 -18.49
C GLN A 115 -4.85 -2.55 -18.41
N THR A 116 -4.22 -2.66 -17.24
CA THR A 116 -3.10 -3.60 -17.03
C THR A 116 -3.51 -5.05 -17.34
N CYS A 117 -4.72 -5.45 -16.97
CA CYS A 117 -5.19 -6.82 -17.16
C CYS A 117 -5.76 -7.10 -18.56
N ALA A 118 -6.02 -6.09 -19.39
CA ALA A 118 -6.71 -6.25 -20.67
C ALA A 118 -6.04 -7.26 -21.62
N PRO A 119 -4.69 -7.38 -21.70
CA PRO A 119 -4.05 -8.38 -22.54
C PRO A 119 -4.15 -9.83 -22.02
N LEU A 120 -4.65 -10.03 -20.79
CA LEU A 120 -4.75 -11.35 -20.15
C LEU A 120 -6.14 -11.97 -20.39
N PRO A 121 -6.24 -13.31 -20.40
CA PRO A 121 -7.52 -14.01 -20.45
C PRO A 121 -8.23 -13.96 -19.07
N LEU A 122 -8.53 -12.74 -18.60
CA LEU A 122 -9.19 -12.47 -17.33
C LEU A 122 -10.49 -11.71 -17.60
N ASP A 123 -11.59 -12.23 -17.08
CA ASP A 123 -12.87 -11.53 -17.10
C ASP A 123 -12.77 -10.21 -16.31
N PRO A 124 -13.00 -9.04 -16.96
CA PRO A 124 -12.94 -7.74 -16.30
C PRO A 124 -13.90 -7.59 -15.11
N GLU A 125 -15.02 -8.32 -15.09
CA GLU A 125 -15.98 -8.29 -13.99
C GLU A 125 -15.47 -8.96 -12.71
N ARG A 126 -14.42 -9.78 -12.82
CA ARG A 126 -13.74 -10.40 -11.67
C ARG A 126 -12.81 -9.42 -10.96
N LEU A 127 -12.29 -8.42 -11.67
CA LEU A 127 -11.36 -7.44 -11.12
C LEU A 127 -12.05 -6.53 -10.11
N GLY A 128 -11.59 -6.60 -8.86
CA GLY A 128 -12.18 -5.84 -7.76
C GLY A 128 -13.43 -6.46 -7.16
N ASN A 129 -13.86 -7.64 -7.60
CA ASN A 129 -15.11 -8.23 -7.11
C ASN A 129 -14.91 -8.91 -5.75
N TRP A 130 -15.66 -8.49 -4.73
CA TRP A 130 -15.61 -9.13 -3.41
C TRP A 130 -15.85 -10.65 -3.44
N ARG A 131 -16.65 -11.13 -4.40
CA ARG A 131 -16.96 -12.57 -4.55
C ARG A 131 -15.76 -13.38 -5.01
N THR A 132 -14.81 -12.77 -5.72
CA THR A 132 -13.57 -13.41 -6.20
C THR A 132 -12.43 -13.30 -5.19
N ALA A 133 -12.61 -12.53 -4.12
CA ALA A 133 -11.64 -12.43 -3.04
C ALA A 133 -11.36 -13.81 -2.41
N THR A 134 -10.10 -14.13 -2.19
CA THR A 134 -9.71 -15.31 -1.41
C THR A 134 -9.98 -15.08 0.09
N PRO A 135 -10.07 -16.13 0.92
CA PRO A 135 -10.21 -15.96 2.37
C PRO A 135 -9.12 -15.06 2.99
N PRO A 136 -7.82 -15.18 2.64
CA PRO A 136 -6.79 -14.23 3.08
C PRO A 136 -7.07 -12.78 2.66
N THR A 137 -7.44 -12.52 1.40
CA THR A 137 -7.75 -11.16 0.91
C THR A 137 -8.93 -10.55 1.66
N ARG A 138 -10.00 -11.32 1.92
CA ARG A 138 -11.14 -10.83 2.71
C ARG A 138 -10.73 -10.50 4.14
N ARG A 139 -9.95 -11.39 4.78
CA ARG A 139 -9.47 -11.16 6.14
C ARG A 139 -8.58 -9.94 6.22
N PHE A 140 -7.68 -9.76 5.27
CA PHE A 140 -6.86 -8.56 5.14
C PHE A 140 -7.73 -7.29 5.11
N LEU A 141 -8.74 -7.21 4.24
CA LEU A 141 -9.57 -6.02 4.10
C LEU A 141 -10.39 -5.73 5.38
N ILE A 142 -10.91 -6.77 6.04
CA ILE A 142 -11.62 -6.64 7.31
C ILE A 142 -10.70 -6.12 8.42
N GLU A 143 -9.51 -6.69 8.56
CA GLU A 143 -8.56 -6.27 9.61
C GLU A 143 -7.96 -4.89 9.32
N LEU A 144 -7.71 -4.57 8.05
CA LEU A 144 -7.27 -3.25 7.62
C LEU A 144 -8.32 -2.20 7.98
N GLU A 145 -9.60 -2.45 7.70
CA GLU A 145 -10.67 -1.52 8.08
C GLU A 145 -10.72 -1.27 9.59
N LYS A 146 -10.59 -2.33 10.41
CA LYS A 146 -10.61 -2.20 11.88
C LYS A 146 -9.46 -1.37 12.44
N ALA A 147 -8.32 -1.32 11.74
CA ALA A 147 -7.16 -0.54 12.15
C ALA A 147 -7.15 0.86 11.49
N TYR A 148 -7.09 0.90 10.18
CA TYR A 148 -6.96 2.11 9.36
C TYR A 148 -8.23 2.97 9.35
N GLY A 149 -9.39 2.32 9.33
CA GLY A 149 -10.69 2.98 9.45
C GLY A 149 -11.14 3.15 10.90
N SER A 150 -10.29 2.95 11.91
CA SER A 150 -10.69 3.00 13.34
C SER A 150 -11.32 4.35 13.74
N LEU A 151 -12.26 4.32 14.69
CA LEU A 151 -12.76 5.53 15.38
C LEU A 151 -11.75 6.07 16.39
N ASP A 152 -10.84 5.23 16.89
CA ASP A 152 -9.71 5.68 17.68
C ASP A 152 -8.63 6.24 16.74
N TRP A 153 -8.48 7.57 16.76
CA TRP A 153 -7.59 8.29 15.85
C TRP A 153 -6.11 7.95 16.04
N LEU A 154 -5.69 7.47 17.22
CA LEU A 154 -4.32 7.02 17.44
C LEU A 154 -4.08 5.68 16.76
N VAL A 155 -5.07 4.79 16.80
CA VAL A 155 -5.02 3.52 16.06
C VAL A 155 -5.05 3.78 14.56
N ALA A 156 -5.94 4.65 14.07
CA ALA A 156 -6.02 5.00 12.65
C ALA A 156 -4.76 5.72 12.14
N GLY A 157 -4.24 6.67 12.90
CA GLY A 157 -2.99 7.38 12.59
C GLY A 157 -1.78 6.45 12.59
N GLY A 158 -1.70 5.56 13.58
CA GLY A 158 -0.69 4.50 13.62
C GLY A 158 -0.75 3.57 12.42
N ALA A 159 -1.97 3.15 12.03
CA ALA A 159 -2.21 2.32 10.86
C ALA A 159 -1.76 3.01 9.57
N SER A 160 -2.06 4.30 9.40
CA SER A 160 -1.56 5.13 8.28
C SER A 160 -0.05 5.09 8.19
N TYR A 161 0.60 5.40 9.31
CA TYR A 161 2.05 5.42 9.41
C TYR A 161 2.65 4.06 9.03
N GLY A 162 2.04 2.96 9.49
CA GLY A 162 2.45 1.61 9.13
C GLY A 162 2.38 1.34 7.62
N ILE A 163 1.26 1.69 6.98
CA ILE A 163 1.05 1.48 5.54
C ILE A 163 2.00 2.36 4.70
N GLU A 164 2.12 3.64 5.02
CA GLU A 164 3.02 4.56 4.30
C GLU A 164 4.49 4.15 4.47
N THR A 165 4.88 3.75 5.68
CA THR A 165 6.24 3.24 5.91
C THR A 165 6.49 1.97 5.10
N TRP A 166 5.50 1.08 5.01
CA TRP A 166 5.60 -0.13 4.18
C TRP A 166 5.69 0.23 2.70
N ALA A 167 4.87 1.17 2.23
CA ALA A 167 4.77 1.53 0.83
C ALA A 167 6.07 2.18 0.32
N ALA A 168 6.62 3.11 1.12
CA ALA A 168 7.82 3.87 0.80
C ALA A 168 9.13 3.19 1.26
N TRP A 169 9.08 1.96 1.80
CA TRP A 169 10.26 1.35 2.43
C TRP A 169 11.41 1.18 1.43
N GLY A 170 12.57 1.75 1.76
CA GLY A 170 13.79 1.64 0.94
C GLY A 170 13.90 2.67 -0.19
N ILE A 171 12.82 3.39 -0.53
CA ILE A 171 12.82 4.40 -1.60
C ILE A 171 13.71 5.59 -1.21
N GLY A 172 14.55 6.04 -2.15
CA GLY A 172 15.50 7.14 -1.94
C GLY A 172 16.73 6.77 -1.10
N LYS A 173 16.88 5.51 -0.68
CA LYS A 173 18.03 5.03 0.13
C LYS A 173 19.10 4.33 -0.71
N GLY A 174 19.08 4.53 -2.02
CA GLY A 174 19.97 3.90 -2.99
C GLY A 174 19.39 2.64 -3.62
N GLU A 175 19.98 2.26 -4.76
CA GLU A 175 19.48 1.20 -5.64
C GLU A 175 19.26 -0.14 -4.92
N GLU A 176 20.18 -0.53 -4.02
CA GLU A 176 20.05 -1.79 -3.28
C GLU A 176 18.81 -1.80 -2.37
N ALA A 177 18.54 -0.69 -1.69
CA ALA A 177 17.37 -0.58 -0.81
C ALA A 177 16.06 -0.52 -1.61
N GLU A 178 16.07 0.20 -2.73
CA GLU A 178 14.93 0.30 -3.65
C GLU A 178 14.59 -1.04 -4.30
N SER A 179 15.58 -1.86 -4.65
CA SER A 179 15.37 -3.20 -5.19
C SER A 179 14.59 -4.14 -4.25
N LYS A 180 14.54 -3.80 -2.96
CA LYS A 180 13.81 -4.55 -1.91
C LYS A 180 12.44 -3.93 -1.61
N ASN A 181 12.11 -2.78 -2.21
CA ASN A 181 10.78 -2.19 -2.12
C ASN A 181 9.78 -3.07 -2.91
N PHE A 182 8.59 -3.28 -2.33
CA PHE A 182 7.62 -4.19 -2.93
C PHE A 182 7.11 -3.71 -4.30
N TRP A 183 6.90 -2.40 -4.52
CA TRP A 183 6.51 -1.88 -5.83
C TRP A 183 7.59 -2.19 -6.87
N LYS A 184 8.85 -1.94 -6.54
CA LYS A 184 9.99 -2.24 -7.43
C LYS A 184 10.05 -3.74 -7.78
N GLN A 185 9.87 -4.61 -6.78
CA GLN A 185 9.82 -6.06 -6.99
C GLN A 185 8.64 -6.51 -7.87
N LEU A 186 7.47 -5.89 -7.71
CA LEU A 186 6.31 -6.15 -8.58
C LEU A 186 6.60 -5.72 -10.02
N ILE A 187 7.18 -4.53 -10.23
CA ILE A 187 7.56 -4.04 -11.56
C ILE A 187 8.55 -5.00 -12.23
N ILE A 188 9.62 -5.40 -11.53
CA ILE A 188 10.61 -6.33 -12.07
C ILE A 188 9.97 -7.68 -12.41
N GLY A 189 9.13 -8.21 -11.53
CA GLY A 189 8.43 -9.48 -11.77
C GLY A 189 7.51 -9.44 -12.99
N LEU A 190 6.76 -8.35 -13.17
CA LEU A 190 5.90 -8.15 -14.35
C LEU A 190 6.70 -7.93 -15.63
N LYS A 191 7.87 -7.27 -15.56
CA LYS A 191 8.80 -7.16 -16.69
C LYS A 191 9.28 -8.54 -17.14
N GLY A 192 9.75 -9.37 -16.22
CA GLY A 192 10.15 -10.74 -16.53
C GLY A 192 9.01 -11.60 -17.06
N TYR A 193 7.79 -11.46 -16.53
CA TYR A 193 6.60 -12.11 -17.10
C TYR A 193 6.32 -11.66 -18.54
N ASN A 194 6.37 -10.34 -18.81
CA ASN A 194 6.18 -9.81 -20.14
C ASN A 194 7.23 -10.35 -21.13
N GLU A 195 8.50 -10.38 -20.72
CA GLU A 195 9.56 -10.94 -21.55
C GLU A 195 9.32 -12.42 -21.83
N THR A 196 9.15 -13.23 -20.78
CA THR A 196 9.21 -14.69 -20.88
C THR A 196 7.91 -15.37 -21.28
N GLN A 197 6.76 -14.84 -20.87
CA GLN A 197 5.44 -15.46 -21.07
C GLN A 197 4.57 -14.72 -22.11
N ARG A 198 4.96 -13.50 -22.52
CA ARG A 198 4.17 -12.70 -23.47
C ARG A 198 4.94 -12.47 -24.77
N LEU A 199 5.99 -11.67 -24.72
CA LEU A 199 6.73 -11.21 -25.90
C LEU A 199 7.40 -12.38 -26.64
N LEU A 200 8.02 -13.32 -25.92
CA LEU A 200 8.59 -14.54 -26.53
C LEU A 200 7.55 -15.38 -27.29
N HIS A 201 6.26 -15.25 -26.96
CA HIS A 201 5.16 -15.96 -27.60
C HIS A 201 4.37 -15.08 -28.59
N GLY A 202 4.87 -13.88 -28.92
CA GLY A 202 4.19 -12.94 -29.82
C GLY A 202 2.90 -12.33 -29.25
N LEU A 203 2.72 -12.37 -27.93
CA LEU A 203 1.57 -11.80 -27.24
C LEU A 203 1.86 -10.39 -26.76
N GLU A 204 0.83 -9.55 -26.70
CA GLU A 204 0.91 -8.18 -26.19
C GLU A 204 1.37 -8.17 -24.72
N PRO A 205 2.36 -7.35 -24.33
CA PRO A 205 2.78 -7.23 -22.93
C PRO A 205 1.69 -6.55 -22.09
N ILE A 206 1.62 -6.86 -20.80
CA ILE A 206 0.75 -6.11 -19.90
C ILE A 206 1.35 -4.72 -19.59
N PRO A 207 0.54 -3.65 -19.57
CA PRO A 207 0.98 -2.32 -19.16
C PRO A 207 1.44 -2.27 -17.69
N LEU A 208 2.55 -1.58 -17.43
CA LEU A 208 3.14 -1.44 -16.09
C LEU A 208 2.86 -0.10 -15.39
N GLY A 209 2.26 0.85 -16.12
CA GLY A 209 2.14 2.24 -15.67
C GLY A 209 1.48 2.43 -14.31
N PHE A 210 0.52 1.57 -13.94
CA PHE A 210 -0.07 1.58 -12.61
C PHE A 210 1.00 1.39 -11.51
N PHE A 211 1.84 0.36 -11.62
CA PHE A 211 2.84 0.04 -10.62
C PHE A 211 4.01 1.03 -10.63
N GLU A 212 4.44 1.46 -11.82
CA GLU A 212 5.49 2.47 -11.99
C GLU A 212 5.08 3.80 -11.36
N HIS A 213 3.84 4.25 -11.59
CA HIS A 213 3.31 5.46 -10.97
C HIS A 213 3.29 5.39 -9.44
N HIS A 214 2.86 4.26 -8.86
CA HIS A 214 2.84 4.12 -7.40
C HIS A 214 4.27 4.12 -6.81
N PHE A 215 5.24 3.48 -7.48
CA PHE A 215 6.63 3.56 -7.04
C PHE A 215 7.16 5.01 -7.05
N GLU A 216 6.86 5.77 -8.11
CA GLU A 216 7.26 7.17 -8.24
C GLU A 216 6.55 8.06 -7.21
N LEU A 217 5.25 7.85 -6.98
CA LEU A 217 4.47 8.63 -6.02
C LEU A 217 5.06 8.56 -4.62
N GLU A 218 5.42 7.36 -4.18
CA GLU A 218 6.01 7.10 -2.86
C GLU A 218 7.42 7.70 -2.69
N THR A 219 8.03 8.20 -3.76
CA THR A 219 9.30 8.94 -3.71
C THR A 219 9.08 10.26 -2.95
N GLY A 220 9.64 10.35 -1.74
CA GLY A 220 9.49 11.49 -0.82
C GLY A 220 8.47 11.28 0.31
N HIS A 221 7.69 10.20 0.30
CA HIS A 221 6.76 9.90 1.39
C HIS A 221 7.50 9.58 2.71
N GLY A 222 8.66 8.92 2.64
CA GLY A 222 9.44 8.56 3.83
C GLY A 222 9.90 9.74 4.71
N GLU A 223 10.21 10.89 4.12
CA GLU A 223 10.58 12.12 4.86
C GLU A 223 9.34 12.79 5.50
N ASN A 224 8.20 12.76 4.79
CA ASN A 224 6.93 13.30 5.28
C ASN A 224 6.42 12.51 6.50
N VAL A 225 6.57 11.18 6.49
CA VAL A 225 6.12 10.28 7.55
C VAL A 225 6.79 10.53 8.91
N TYR A 226 8.08 10.91 8.92
CA TYR A 226 8.76 11.29 10.18
C TYR A 226 8.21 12.61 10.74
N GLY A 227 8.03 13.61 9.87
CA GLY A 227 7.48 14.91 10.25
C GLY A 227 6.04 14.80 10.78
N GLU A 228 5.20 14.00 10.13
CA GLU A 228 3.83 13.71 10.56
C GLU A 228 3.77 12.97 11.90
N LEU A 229 4.69 12.01 12.11
CA LEU A 229 4.81 11.34 13.39
C LEU A 229 5.18 12.32 14.50
N LEU A 230 6.15 13.22 14.25
CA LEU A 230 6.56 14.23 15.23
C LEU A 230 5.41 15.18 15.56
N LYS A 231 4.64 15.63 14.56
CA LYS A 231 3.42 16.43 14.76
C LYS A 231 2.38 15.69 15.58
N SER A 232 2.15 14.41 15.29
CA SER A 232 1.19 13.56 16.02
C SER A 232 1.61 13.34 17.48
N PHE A 233 2.87 13.00 17.71
CA PHE A 233 3.46 12.82 19.04
C PHE A 233 3.37 14.06 19.92
N SER A 234 3.38 15.23 19.27
CA SER A 234 3.30 16.54 19.91
C SER A 234 1.90 16.90 20.43
N ARG A 235 0.87 16.15 20.05
CA ARG A 235 -0.52 16.43 20.46
C ARG A 235 -0.75 16.04 21.92
N PRO A 236 -1.61 16.78 22.65
CA PRO A 236 -2.03 16.38 23.98
C PRO A 236 -2.65 14.98 23.96
N ARG A 237 -2.40 14.19 25.01
CA ARG A 237 -2.94 12.83 25.19
C ARG A 237 -2.52 11.83 24.09
N PHE A 238 -1.39 12.06 23.41
CA PHE A 238 -0.81 11.06 22.53
C PHE A 238 -0.43 9.79 23.33
N ASP A 239 -1.02 8.66 22.96
CA ASP A 239 -0.74 7.34 23.51
C ASP A 239 0.17 6.58 22.54
N GLU A 240 1.42 6.39 22.95
CA GLU A 240 2.48 5.74 22.17
C GLU A 240 2.14 4.28 21.85
N ASP A 241 1.51 3.57 22.78
CA ASP A 241 1.22 2.15 22.63
C ASP A 241 0.03 1.93 21.69
N LYS A 242 -1.01 2.78 21.78
CA LYS A 242 -2.11 2.76 20.80
C LYS A 242 -1.66 3.07 19.38
N PHE A 243 -0.79 4.07 19.22
CA PHE A 243 -0.25 4.43 17.91
C PHE A 243 0.54 3.26 17.32
N ILE A 244 1.45 2.66 18.10
CA ILE A 244 2.24 1.52 17.64
C ILE A 244 1.35 0.32 17.32
N GLU A 245 0.33 0.05 18.15
CA GLU A 245 -0.60 -1.04 17.89
C GLU A 245 -1.40 -0.82 16.61
N GLY A 246 -1.81 0.41 16.30
CA GLY A 246 -2.42 0.75 15.02
C GLY A 246 -1.54 0.37 13.83
N GLY A 247 -0.26 0.78 13.86
CA GLY A 247 0.70 0.46 12.81
C GLY A 247 0.95 -1.04 12.66
N ARG A 248 1.08 -1.74 13.80
CA ARG A 248 1.29 -3.19 13.81
C ARG A 248 0.09 -3.95 13.25
N ARG A 249 -1.15 -3.56 13.61
CA ARG A 249 -2.38 -4.19 13.10
C ARG A 249 -2.56 -4.01 11.60
N ALA A 250 -2.23 -2.83 11.06
CA ALA A 250 -2.28 -2.60 9.61
C ALA A 250 -1.25 -3.47 8.87
N LEU A 251 -0.03 -3.59 9.42
CA LEU A 251 1.03 -4.41 8.85
C LEU A 251 0.75 -5.92 8.98
N ASP A 252 0.12 -6.36 10.08
CA ASP A 252 -0.38 -7.74 10.25
C ASP A 252 -1.43 -8.05 9.16
N ALA A 253 -2.35 -7.12 8.90
CA ALA A 253 -3.35 -7.28 7.85
C ALA A 253 -2.68 -7.42 6.46
N LEU A 254 -1.72 -6.55 6.14
CA LEU A 254 -0.93 -6.62 4.91
C LEU A 254 -0.17 -7.96 4.80
N TYR A 255 0.39 -8.44 5.91
CA TYR A 255 1.09 -9.73 5.93
C TYR A 255 0.16 -10.90 5.60
N ILE A 256 -1.09 -10.88 6.08
CA ILE A 256 -2.12 -11.89 5.72
C ILE A 256 -2.36 -11.89 4.20
N PHE A 257 -2.45 -10.71 3.58
CA PHE A 257 -2.62 -10.60 2.12
C PHE A 257 -1.44 -11.21 1.37
N TRP A 258 -0.21 -10.81 1.72
CA TRP A 258 0.99 -11.28 1.05
C TRP A 258 1.27 -12.77 1.24
N GLU A 259 1.05 -13.32 2.43
CA GLU A 259 1.18 -14.77 2.65
C GLU A 259 0.06 -15.56 1.98
N GLY A 260 -1.14 -14.99 1.83
CA GLY A 260 -2.21 -15.55 1.00
C GLY A 260 -1.77 -15.72 -0.45
N LEU A 261 -1.22 -14.66 -1.05
CA LEU A 261 -0.65 -14.70 -2.40
C LEU A 261 0.53 -15.68 -2.50
N ASN A 262 1.43 -15.68 -1.52
CA ASN A 262 2.58 -16.59 -1.45
C ASN A 262 2.17 -18.07 -1.36
N SER A 263 1.05 -18.37 -0.70
CA SER A 263 0.50 -19.72 -0.62
C SER A 263 -0.16 -20.12 -1.93
N ALA A 264 -1.00 -19.24 -2.49
CA ALA A 264 -1.71 -19.48 -3.75
C ALA A 264 -0.74 -19.73 -4.92
N ARG A 265 0.33 -18.94 -5.05
CA ARG A 265 1.31 -19.13 -6.14
C ARG A 265 1.94 -20.53 -6.15
N LYS A 266 2.11 -21.16 -4.99
CA LYS A 266 2.72 -22.49 -4.88
C LYS A 266 1.75 -23.59 -5.30
N ALA A 267 0.45 -23.36 -5.11
CA ALA A 267 -0.60 -24.25 -5.58
C ALA A 267 -0.85 -24.10 -7.09
N LEU A 268 -0.49 -22.95 -7.67
CA LEU A 268 -0.60 -22.63 -9.10
C LEU A 268 0.71 -22.87 -9.88
N ALA A 269 1.74 -23.41 -9.21
CA ALA A 269 3.07 -23.65 -9.79
C ALA A 269 3.09 -24.96 -10.60
#